data_AF-A0A7C9IS48-F1
#
_entry.id   AF-A0A7C9IS48-F1
#
_cell.length_a   1.000
_cell.length_b   1.000
_cell.length_c   1.000
_cell.angle_alpha   90.00
_cell.angle_beta   90.00
_cell.angle_gamma   90.00
#
_symmetry.space_group_name_H-M   'P 1'
#
loop_
_entity.id
_entity.type
_entity.pdbx_description
1 polymer ?
#
loop_
_entity_poly.entity_id
_entity_poly.type
_entity_poly.pdbx_seq_one_letter_code
_entity_poly.pdbx_strand_id
1 'polypeptide(L)' 'MSKGAYRVSFEAGGRRIRGLVPEALVAETLGLPNATRPEHFDVYSWIAHHRKNIESALVKMSQGDNRVKKPYDLLSLEEE' A
#
# COMPACT_ATOMS: atom_id res chain seq x y z
N MET A 1 -3.95 2.36 19.35
CA MET A 1 -4.85 2.05 18.22
C MET A 1 -4.04 1.31 17.19
N SER A 2 -4.22 0.00 17.04
CA SER A 2 -3.56 -0.76 15.97
C SER A 2 -4.12 -0.28 14.63
N LYS A 3 -3.36 0.53 13.88
CA LYS A 3 -3.75 0.97 12.54
C LYS A 3 -3.88 -0.28 11.66
N GLY A 4 -5.06 -0.50 11.07
CA GLY A 4 -5.24 -1.55 10.08
C GLY A 4 -4.28 -1.36 8.90
N ALA A 5 -3.71 -2.45 8.39
CA ALA A 5 -2.92 -2.44 7.17
C ALA A 5 -3.26 -3.66 6.32
N TYR A 6 -3.27 -3.48 5.01
CA TYR A 6 -3.51 -4.55 4.04
C TYR A 6 -2.19 -5.03 3.48
N ARG A 7 -1.95 -6.34 3.58
CA ARG A 7 -0.75 -6.96 3.03
C ARG A 7 -0.91 -7.15 1.53
N VAL A 8 0.09 -6.71 0.78
CA VAL A 8 0.24 -7.00 -0.65
C VAL A 8 1.50 -7.83 -0.85
N SER A 9 1.45 -8.74 -1.81
CA SER A 9 2.58 -9.61 -2.17
C SER A 9 2.60 -9.87 -3.66
N PHE A 10 3.76 -9.73 -4.27
CA PHE A 10 3.96 -9.94 -5.69
C PHE A 10 5.42 -10.31 -5.97
N GLU A 11 5.69 -10.81 -7.17
CA GLU A 11 7.04 -11.12 -7.63
C GLU A 11 7.55 -10.01 -8.55
N ALA A 12 8.78 -9.54 -8.31
CA ALA A 12 9.46 -8.57 -9.16
C ALA A 12 10.96 -8.86 -9.18
N GLY A 13 11.56 -8.91 -10.38
CA GLY A 13 12.99 -9.17 -10.53
C GLY A 13 13.46 -10.49 -9.92
N GLY A 14 12.62 -11.54 -9.95
CA GLY A 14 12.93 -12.86 -9.40
C GLY A 14 12.90 -12.94 -7.86
N ARG A 15 12.40 -11.90 -7.18
CA ARG A 15 12.23 -11.88 -5.72
C ARG A 15 10.76 -11.64 -5.37
N ARG A 16 10.31 -12.25 -4.29
CA ARG A 16 8.99 -11.96 -3.71
C ARG A 16 9.10 -10.71 -2.85
N ILE A 17 8.31 -9.69 -3.18
CA ILE A 17 8.20 -8.45 -2.41
C ILE A 17 6.90 -8.50 -1.62
N ARG A 18 6.98 -8.17 -0.32
CA ARG A 18 5.84 -8.03 0.57
C ARG A 18 5.80 -6.62 1.13
N GLY A 19 4.61 -6.04 1.16
CA GLY A 19 4.42 -4.70 1.68
C GLY A 19 3.08 -4.53 2.37
N LEU A 20 2.98 -3.45 3.12
CA LEU A 20 1.82 -3.05 3.89
C LEU A 20 1.27 -1.75 3.30
N VAL A 21 -0.03 -1.78 2.99
CA VAL A 21 -0.82 -0.63 2.58
C VAL A 21 -1.60 -0.16 3.81
N PRO A 22 -1.34 1.03 4.36
CA PRO A 22 -2.08 1.52 5.51
C PRO A 22 -3.58 1.70 5.17
N GLU A 23 -4.47 1.27 6.07
CA GLU A 23 -5.92 1.46 5.88
C GLU A 23 -6.28 2.95 5.79
N ALA A 24 -5.57 3.81 6.53
CA ALA A 24 -5.73 5.26 6.48
C ALA A 24 -5.43 5.85 5.10
N LEU A 25 -4.47 5.29 4.36
CA LEU A 25 -4.14 5.72 2.99
C LEU A 25 -5.33 5.45 2.05
N VAL A 26 -5.95 4.29 2.19
CA VAL A 26 -7.13 3.91 1.40
C VAL A 26 -8.31 4.81 1.77
N ALA A 27 -8.56 5.01 3.07
CA ALA A 27 -9.65 5.87 3.55
C ALA A 27 -9.51 7.33 3.06
N GLU A 28 -8.30 7.90 3.14
CA GLU A 28 -8.01 9.26 2.65
C GLU A 28 -8.24 9.36 1.14
N THR A 29 -7.79 8.37 0.37
CA THR A 29 -7.94 8.38 -1.09
C THR A 29 -9.41 8.19 -1.52
N LEU A 30 -10.22 7.50 -0.72
CA LEU A 30 -11.67 7.35 -0.92
C LEU A 30 -12.48 8.56 -0.42
N GLY A 31 -11.84 9.56 0.19
CA GLY A 31 -12.52 10.74 0.73
C GLY A 31 -13.38 10.43 1.97
N LEU A 32 -13.09 9.34 2.69
CA LEU A 32 -13.82 8.96 3.88
C LEU A 32 -13.42 9.85 5.07
N PRO A 33 -14.35 10.18 5.99
CA PRO A 33 -14.02 10.97 7.17
C PRO A 33 -12.96 10.26 8.01
N ASN A 34 -12.07 11.03 8.64
CA ASN A 34 -11.08 10.50 9.60
C ASN A 34 -11.77 9.59 10.62
N ALA A 35 -11.26 8.36 10.77
CA ALA A 35 -11.79 7.25 11.57
C ALA A 35 -12.93 6.41 10.96
N THR A 36 -13.35 6.67 9.72
CA THR A 36 -14.24 5.77 8.98
C THR A 36 -13.40 4.68 8.30
N ARG A 37 -13.68 3.43 8.64
CA ARG A 37 -13.03 2.27 8.02
C ARG A 37 -13.60 2.08 6.61
N PRO A 38 -12.76 1.96 5.56
CA PRO A 38 -13.23 1.65 4.23
C PRO A 38 -13.82 0.23 4.20
N GLU A 39 -14.90 0.06 3.45
CA GLU A 39 -15.51 -1.24 3.25
C GLU A 39 -14.52 -2.19 2.54
N HIS A 40 -14.56 -3.47 2.89
CA HIS A 40 -13.56 -4.44 2.43
C HIS A 40 -13.50 -4.55 0.89
N PHE A 41 -14.66 -4.43 0.24
CA PHE A 41 -14.76 -4.43 -1.22
C PHE A 41 -14.08 -3.21 -1.85
N ASP A 42 -14.32 -2.02 -1.29
CA ASP A 42 -13.73 -0.77 -1.79
C ASP A 42 -12.21 -0.78 -1.64
N VAL A 43 -11.71 -1.37 -0.55
CA VAL A 43 -10.28 -1.58 -0.35
C VAL A 43 -9.69 -2.43 -1.46
N TYR A 44 -10.27 -3.60 -1.76
CA TYR A 44 -9.75 -4.45 -2.82
C TYR A 44 -9.85 -3.80 -4.20
N SER A 45 -10.96 -3.11 -4.47
CA SER A 45 -11.14 -2.34 -5.71
C SER A 45 -10.06 -1.26 -5.85
N TRP A 46 -9.78 -0.52 -4.76
CA TRP A 46 -8.74 0.49 -4.72
C TRP A 46 -7.35 -0.12 -4.92
N ILE A 47 -7.00 -1.19 -4.19
CA ILE A 47 -5.71 -1.87 -4.35
C ILE A 47 -5.53 -2.38 -5.79
N ALA A 48 -6.58 -2.95 -6.39
CA ALA A 48 -6.55 -3.42 -7.77
C ALA A 48 -6.33 -2.26 -8.75
N HIS A 49 -7.05 -1.14 -8.56
CA HIS A 49 -6.92 0.05 -9.40
C HIS A 49 -5.52 0.70 -9.28
N HIS A 50 -4.96 0.73 -8.07
CA HIS A 50 -3.67 1.33 -7.76
C HIS A 50 -2.49 0.35 -7.84
N ARG A 51 -2.73 -0.90 -8.24
CA ARG A 51 -1.78 -2.01 -8.19
C ARG A 51 -0.40 -1.66 -8.74
N LYS A 52 -0.33 -1.14 -9.96
CA LYS A 52 0.94 -0.82 -10.63
C LYS A 52 1.77 0.22 -9.86
N ASN A 53 1.11 1.20 -9.25
CA ASN A 53 1.77 2.25 -8.48
C ASN A 53 2.27 1.72 -7.14
N ILE A 54 1.48 0.88 -6.47
CA ILE A 54 1.85 0.19 -5.23
C ILE A 54 3.06 -0.73 -5.48
N GLU A 55 3.00 -1.57 -6.52
CA GLU A 55 4.10 -2.47 -6.89
C GLU A 55 5.38 -1.67 -7.22
N SER A 56 5.28 -0.62 -8.03
CA SER A 56 6.43 0.22 -8.38
C SER A 56 7.04 0.92 -7.16
N ALA A 57 6.20 1.43 -6.25
CA ALA A 57 6.64 2.04 -5.01
C ALA A 57 7.39 1.04 -4.11
N LEU A 58 6.82 -0.14 -3.90
CA LEU A 58 7.44 -1.19 -3.07
C LEU A 58 8.74 -1.73 -3.69
N VAL A 59 8.82 -1.83 -5.02
CA VAL A 59 10.08 -2.15 -5.72
C VAL A 59 11.15 -1.11 -5.43
N LYS A 60 10.82 0.19 -5.56
CA LYS A 60 11.76 1.28 -5.24
C LYS A 60 12.21 1.25 -3.79
N MET A 61 11.27 1.08 -2.85
CA MET A 61 11.60 0.92 -1.43
C MET A 61 12.52 -0.28 -1.20
N SER A 62 12.27 -1.43 -1.86
CA SER A 62 13.10 -2.64 -1.72
C SER A 62 14.52 -2.47 -2.25
N GLN A 63 14.73 -1.49 -3.13
CA GLN A 63 16.04 -1.11 -3.68
C GLN A 63 16.72 -0.01 -2.84
N GLY A 64 16.11 0.45 -1.75
CA GLY A 64 16.60 1.55 -0.91
C GLY A 64 16.34 2.95 -1.46
N ASP A 65 15.46 3.08 -2.48
CA ASP A 65 15.07 4.38 -3.02
C ASP A 65 13.94 5.01 -2.20
N ASN A 66 14.29 6.05 -1.43
CA ASN A 66 13.36 6.81 -0.60
C ASN A 66 12.56 7.88 -1.38
N ARG A 67 12.63 7.92 -2.71
CA ARG A 67 11.91 8.90 -3.56
C ARG A 67 10.54 8.41 -4.02
N VAL A 68 9.84 7.62 -3.21
CA VAL A 68 8.45 7.26 -3.49
C VAL A 68 7.57 8.50 -3.35
N LYS A 69 6.70 8.72 -4.34
CA LYS A 69 5.81 9.89 -4.37
C LYS A 69 4.54 9.64 -3.56
N LYS A 70 4.00 10.73 -3.00
CA LYS A 70 2.67 10.75 -2.41
C LYS A 70 1.60 10.23 -3.39
N PRO A 71 0.62 9.44 -2.92
CA PRO A 71 0.42 9.05 -1.52
C PRO A 71 1.08 7.69 -1.15
N TYR A 72 1.89 7.12 -2.04
CA TYR A 72 2.51 5.79 -1.86
C TYR A 72 3.77 5.81 -1.00
N ASP A 73 4.23 6.98 -0.57
CA ASP A 73 5.32 7.16 0.40
C ASP A 73 4.97 6.62 1.79
N LEU A 74 3.67 6.41 2.07
CA LEU A 74 3.17 5.82 3.30
C LEU A 74 3.19 4.29 3.30
N LEU A 75 3.53 3.65 2.17
CA LEU A 75 3.70 2.21 2.11
C LEU A 75 4.91 1.77 2.95
N SER A 76 4.90 0.51 3.39
CA SER A 76 6.04 -0.05 4.13
C SER A 76 6.35 -1.43 3.59
N LEU A 77 7.63 -1.81 3.55
CA LEU A 77 8.01 -3.19 3.34
C LEU A 77 7.68 -3.99 4.60
N GLU A 78 7.20 -5.20 4.40
CA GLU A 78 7.11 -6.16 5.48
C GLU A 78 8.47 -6.86 5.57
N GLU A 79 9.19 -6.65 6.68
CA GLU A 79 10.39 -7.43 6.99
C GLU A 79 9.98 -8.91 7.12
N GLU A 80 10.78 -9.81 6.53
CA GLU A 80 10.52 -11.26 6.52
C GLU A 80 10.48 -11.88 7.91
#